data_AF-A0A522Z3D5-F1
#
_entry.id   AF-A0A522Z3D5-F1
#
_cell.length_a   1.000
_cell.length_b   1.000
_cell.length_c   1.000
_cell.angle_alpha   90.00
_cell.angle_beta   90.00
_cell.angle_gamma   90.00
#
_symmetry.space_group_name_H-M   'P 1'
#
loop_
_entity.id
_entity.type
_entity.pdbx_description
1 polymer ?
#
loop_
_entity_poly.entity_id
_entity_poly.type
_entity_poly.pdbx_seq_one_letter_code
_entity_poly.pdbx_strand_id
1 'polypeptide(L)' 'MRALLLVLCLSFGALPAFAQDADSGPKINDPNLTVEVFAKGIPGSPTTMTFVGNDILVLQKSDGQVRLIRNGVLQPNP' A
#
# COMPACT_ATOMS: atom_id res chain seq x y z
N MET A 1 5.91 -51.60 -6.31
CA MET A 1 5.22 -50.38 -6.80
C MET A 1 4.02 -49.91 -5.97
N ARG A 2 3.74 -50.47 -4.76
CA ARG A 2 2.66 -49.97 -3.89
C ARG A 2 3.13 -49.12 -2.70
N ALA A 3 4.38 -49.29 -2.25
CA ALA A 3 4.96 -48.46 -1.19
C ALA A 3 5.48 -47.10 -1.68
N LEU A 4 5.83 -46.99 -2.98
CA LEU A 4 6.37 -45.75 -3.56
C LEU A 4 5.31 -44.65 -3.75
N LEU A 5 4.03 -45.04 -3.90
CA LEU A 5 2.91 -44.11 -4.05
C LEU A 5 2.51 -43.45 -2.72
N LEU A 6 2.78 -44.11 -1.59
CA LEU A 6 2.44 -43.60 -0.25
C LEU A 6 3.43 -42.53 0.25
N VAL A 7 4.70 -42.63 -0.15
CA VAL A 7 5.74 -41.67 0.24
C VAL A 7 5.55 -40.30 -0.44
N LEU A 8 4.96 -40.28 -1.64
CA LEU A 8 4.71 -39.04 -2.39
C LEU A 8 3.52 -38.23 -1.83
N CYS A 9 2.58 -38.87 -1.14
CA CYS A 9 1.45 -38.18 -0.49
C CYS A 9 1.85 -37.55 0.85
N LEU A 10 2.83 -38.12 1.56
CA LEU A 10 3.31 -37.60 2.84
C LEU A 10 4.21 -36.36 2.71
N SER A 11 4.81 -36.12 1.54
CA SER A 11 5.57 -34.90 1.27
C SER A 11 4.71 -33.72 0.78
N PHE A 12 3.43 -33.93 0.48
CA PHE A 12 2.52 -32.89 -0.01
C PHE A 12 1.61 -32.30 1.09
N GLY A 13 1.64 -32.86 2.31
CA GLY A 13 0.64 -32.60 3.35
C GLY A 13 0.98 -31.51 4.38
N ALA A 14 2.14 -30.87 4.33
CA ALA A 14 2.52 -29.83 5.29
C ALA A 14 3.25 -28.68 4.59
N LEU A 15 2.52 -27.96 3.73
CA LEU A 15 2.91 -26.57 3.49
C LEU A 15 2.74 -25.83 4.82
N PRO A 16 3.76 -25.15 5.36
CA PRO A 16 3.52 -24.25 6.48
C PRO A 16 2.45 -23.27 6.01
N ALA A 17 1.34 -23.23 6.72
CA ALA A 17 0.38 -22.15 6.55
C ALA A 17 1.16 -20.87 6.84
N PHE A 18 1.52 -20.11 5.80
CA PHE A 18 2.03 -18.78 5.98
C PHE A 18 0.95 -18.05 6.77
N ALA A 19 1.26 -17.73 8.04
CA ALA A 19 0.44 -16.83 8.80
C ALA A 19 0.42 -15.53 8.00
N GLN A 20 -0.72 -15.27 7.36
CA GLN A 20 -0.94 -14.04 6.63
C GLN A 20 -1.01 -12.98 7.73
N ASP A 21 0.09 -12.25 7.95
CA ASP A 21 0.11 -11.10 8.85
C ASP A 21 -1.00 -10.17 8.37
N ALA A 22 -2.14 -10.27 9.06
CA ALA A 22 -3.29 -9.45 8.80
C ALA A 22 -2.90 -8.05 9.26
N ASP A 23 -2.58 -7.21 8.28
CA ASP A 23 -2.36 -5.78 8.41
C ASP A 23 -0.92 -5.34 8.77
N SER A 24 -0.06 -5.34 7.75
CA SER A 24 1.26 -4.67 7.74
C SER A 24 1.18 -3.17 7.42
N GLY A 25 -0.03 -2.61 7.37
CA GLY A 25 -0.26 -1.19 7.12
C GLY A 25 0.02 -0.30 8.34
N PRO A 26 -0.01 1.04 8.14
CA PRO A 26 0.03 1.98 9.25
C PRO A 26 -1.14 1.75 10.21
N LYS A 27 -0.87 1.72 11.51
CA LYS A 27 -1.88 1.54 12.57
C LYS A 27 -2.22 2.87 13.22
N ILE A 28 -3.50 3.08 13.52
CA ILE A 28 -3.98 4.22 14.29
C ILE A 28 -4.04 3.82 15.76
N ASN A 29 -3.11 4.35 16.55
CA ASN A 29 -2.99 4.04 17.97
C ASN A 29 -3.66 5.09 18.88
N ASP A 30 -4.10 6.23 18.31
CA ASP A 30 -4.85 7.25 19.04
C ASP A 30 -6.35 7.10 18.72
N PRO A 31 -7.19 6.71 19.71
CA PRO A 31 -8.62 6.51 19.48
C PRO A 31 -9.39 7.80 19.16
N ASN A 32 -8.80 8.98 19.38
CA ASN A 32 -9.40 10.27 19.03
C ASN A 32 -8.99 10.77 17.64
N LEU A 33 -8.07 10.06 16.95
CA LEU A 33 -7.65 10.43 15.61
C LEU A 33 -8.60 9.84 14.56
N THR A 34 -9.26 10.72 13.82
CA THR A 34 -10.04 10.32 12.63
C THR A 34 -9.16 10.47 11.38
N VAL A 35 -9.07 9.41 10.59
CA VAL A 35 -8.38 9.43 9.30
C VAL A 35 -9.40 9.44 8.19
N GLU A 36 -9.22 10.35 7.24
CA GLU A 36 -10.05 10.47 6.06
C GLU A 36 -9.22 10.51 4.78
N VAL A 37 -9.84 10.09 3.67
CA VAL A 37 -9.18 10.16 2.37
C VAL A 37 -9.46 11.52 1.74
N PHE A 38 -8.44 12.37 1.69
CA PHE A 38 -8.55 13.69 1.05
C PHE A 38 -8.44 13.64 -0.48
N ALA A 39 -7.53 12.81 -1.02
CA ALA A 39 -7.32 12.65 -2.45
C ALA A 39 -6.97 11.20 -2.79
N LYS A 40 -7.33 10.76 -3.99
CA LYS A 40 -7.09 9.39 -4.50
C LYS A 40 -6.37 9.43 -5.84
N GLY A 41 -5.84 8.28 -6.25
CA GLY A 41 -5.30 8.09 -7.60
C GLY A 41 -3.94 8.77 -7.85
N ILE A 42 -3.21 9.14 -6.79
CA ILE A 42 -1.84 9.65 -6.90
C ILE A 42 -0.97 8.51 -7.48
N PRO A 43 -0.42 8.65 -8.69
CA PRO A 43 0.29 7.55 -9.34
C PRO A 43 1.67 7.33 -8.73
N GLY A 44 2.24 6.14 -8.95
CA GLY A 44 3.64 5.84 -8.59
C GLY A 44 3.91 5.78 -7.08
N SER A 45 5.15 6.09 -6.71
CA SER A 45 5.65 5.99 -5.33
C SER A 45 5.76 7.39 -4.70
N PRO A 46 4.69 7.95 -4.11
CA PRO A 46 4.76 9.23 -3.43
C PRO A 46 5.68 9.13 -2.20
N THR A 47 6.49 10.16 -1.95
CA THR A 47 7.43 10.17 -0.81
C THR A 47 7.27 11.35 0.13
N THR A 48 6.98 12.53 -0.38
CA THR A 48 6.91 13.75 0.42
C THR A 48 5.78 14.64 -0.07
N MET A 49 5.15 15.36 0.85
CA MET A 49 4.10 16.33 0.53
C MET A 49 4.34 17.66 1.22
N THR A 50 3.87 18.75 0.63
CA THR A 50 3.86 20.07 1.25
C THR A 50 2.57 20.82 0.91
N PHE A 51 2.17 21.74 1.78
CA PHE A 51 1.05 22.63 1.57
C PHE A 51 1.54 23.97 1.00
N VAL A 52 0.91 24.42 -0.09
CA VAL A 52 1.19 25.72 -0.73
C VAL A 52 -0.13 26.46 -0.88
N GLY A 53 -0.42 27.36 0.06
CA GLY A 53 -1.75 27.95 0.16
C GLY A 53 -2.79 26.87 0.46
N ASN A 54 -3.80 26.75 -0.42
CA ASN A 54 -4.85 25.72 -0.32
C ASN A 54 -4.53 24.44 -1.11
N ASP A 55 -3.38 24.41 -1.79
CA ASP A 55 -2.97 23.31 -2.65
C ASP A 55 -2.02 22.36 -1.91
N ILE A 56 -2.02 21.10 -2.31
CA ILE A 56 -1.04 20.11 -1.85
C ILE A 56 -0.14 19.72 -3.02
N LEU A 57 1.17 19.81 -2.82
CA LEU A 57 2.17 19.29 -3.74
C LEU A 57 2.73 17.97 -3.21
N VAL A 58 2.83 16.95 -4.07
CA VAL A 58 3.33 15.62 -3.72
C VAL A 58 4.49 15.26 -4.65
N LEU A 59 5.65 14.91 -4.09
CA LEU A 59 6.81 14.43 -4.83
C LEU A 59 6.71 12.92 -5.08
N GLN A 60 7.00 12.50 -6.30
CA GLN A 60 7.08 11.09 -6.68
C GLN A 60 8.53 10.63 -6.81
N LYS A 61 8.88 9.53 -6.15
CA LYS A 61 10.22 8.92 -6.26
C LYS A 61 10.46 8.24 -7.61
N SER A 62 9.41 7.75 -8.25
CA SER A 62 9.49 6.95 -9.47
C SER A 62 10.08 7.73 -10.65
N ASP A 63 9.69 8.99 -10.81
CA ASP A 63 10.01 9.83 -11.97
C ASP A 63 10.43 11.27 -11.59
N GLY A 64 10.49 11.59 -10.30
CA GLY A 64 10.91 12.90 -9.80
C GLY A 64 9.89 14.01 -10.05
N GLN A 65 8.69 13.70 -10.56
CA GLN A 65 7.70 14.72 -10.82
C GLN A 65 6.97 15.16 -9.55
N VAL A 66 6.55 16.42 -9.55
CA VAL A 66 5.65 16.98 -8.53
C VAL A 66 4.23 16.84 -9.05
N ARG A 67 3.30 16.38 -8.21
CA ARG A 67 1.87 16.32 -8.49
C ARG A 67 1.16 17.40 -7.68
N LEU A 68 0.18 18.05 -8.30
CA LEU A 68 -0.66 19.05 -7.68
C LEU A 68 -2.03 18.48 -7.34
N ILE A 69 -2.49 18.72 -6.12
CA ILE A 69 -3.84 18.41 -5.66
C ILE A 69 -4.52 19.72 -5.27
N ARG A 70 -5.71 19.96 -5.82
CA ARG A 70 -6.58 21.11 -5.48
C ARG A 70 -7.94 20.61 -5.05
N ASN A 71 -8.45 21.08 -3.91
CA ASN A 71 -9.77 20.70 -3.39
C ASN A 71 -10.01 19.18 -3.39
N GLY A 72 -9.01 18.40 -2.97
CA GLY A 72 -9.07 16.92 -2.96
C GLY A 72 -8.91 16.23 -4.32
N VAL A 73 -8.74 16.98 -5.41
CA VAL A 73 -8.64 16.44 -6.78
C VAL A 73 -7.22 16.56 -7.31
N LEU A 74 -6.65 15.42 -7.73
CA LEU A 74 -5.38 15.36 -8.45
C LEU A 74 -5.51 16.06 -9.81
N GLN A 75 -4.63 17.02 -10.08
CA GLN A 75 -4.62 17.77 -11.33
C GLN A 75 -3.81 17.05 -12.41
N PRO A 76 -4.17 17.19 -13.70
CA PRO A 76 -3.43 16.57 -14.80
C PRO A 76 -2.03 17.15 -14.97
N ASN A 77 -1.85 18.44 -14.65
CA ASN A 77 -0.57 19.14 -14.68
C ASN A 77 -0.33 19.88 -13.34
N PRO A 78 0.93 20.06 -12.93
CA PRO A 78 1.30 20.81 -11.73
C PRO A 78 1.02 22.31 -11.83
#